data_AF-A0A3B9YNR9-F1
#
_entry.id   AF-A0A3B9YNR9-F1
#
_cell.length_a   1.000
_cell.length_b   1.000
_cell.length_c   1.000
_cell.angle_alpha   90.00
_cell.angle_beta   90.00
_cell.angle_gamma   90.00
#
_symmetry.space_group_name_H-M   'P 1'
#
loop_
_entity.id
_entity.type
_entity.pdbx_description
1 polymer ?
#
loop_
_entity_poly.entity_id
_entity_poly.type
_entity_poly.pdbx_seq_one_letter_code
_entity_poly.pdbx_strand_id
1 'polypeptide(L)'
;KRRWVIYKGIAEASKVPPEWHGWLHYTVAEPPTVAPPLVKPWEREHEPNWTGTAMAYRPPGSLLGPGTRHHATGDYEAWRPE
;
A
#
# COMPACT_ATOMS: atom_id res chain seq x y z
N LYS A 1 2.75 11.20 -28.62
CA LYS A 1 2.54 9.73 -28.49
C LYS A 1 1.83 9.46 -27.16
N ARG A 2 0.79 8.62 -27.13
CA ARG A 2 0.07 8.27 -25.89
C ARG A 2 0.53 6.89 -25.40
N ARG A 3 0.75 6.73 -24.09
CA ARG A 3 0.95 5.45 -23.39
C ARG A 3 -0.33 5.14 -22.62
N TRP A 4 -0.77 3.88 -22.59
CA TRP A 4 -1.97 3.45 -21.86
C TRP A 4 -1.81 2.00 -21.40
N VAL A 5 -2.71 1.58 -20.51
CA VAL A 5 -2.76 0.22 -19.96
C VAL A 5 -4.19 -0.31 -20.06
N ILE A 6 -4.32 -1.61 -20.33
CA ILE A 6 -5.59 -2.33 -20.25
C ILE A 6 -5.53 -3.19 -18.99
N TYR A 7 -6.42 -2.94 -18.03
CA TYR A 7 -6.42 -3.66 -16.76
C TYR A 7 -7.09 -5.03 -16.89
N LYS A 8 -6.61 -5.98 -16.08
CA LYS A 8 -7.31 -7.23 -15.84
C LYS A 8 -8.40 -7.01 -14.78
N GLY A 9 -9.66 -7.17 -15.17
CA GLY A 9 -10.82 -7.00 -14.29
C GLY A 9 -11.16 -5.53 -14.06
N ILE A 10 -11.49 -5.17 -12.81
CA ILE A 10 -11.85 -3.79 -12.46
C ILE A 10 -10.68 -2.84 -12.73
N ALA A 11 -10.93 -1.79 -13.51
CA ALA A 11 -9.98 -0.72 -13.75
C ALA A 11 -9.79 0.10 -12.46
N GLU A 12 -8.58 0.05 -11.92
CA GLU A 12 -8.18 0.77 -10.71
C GLU A 12 -6.74 1.23 -10.96
N ALA A 13 -6.46 2.52 -10.75
CA ALA A 13 -5.23 3.15 -11.21
C ALA A 13 -4.00 2.70 -10.42
N SER A 14 -4.15 2.43 -9.13
CA SER A 14 -3.05 1.98 -8.27
C SER A 14 -2.62 0.53 -8.50
N LYS A 15 -3.34 -0.26 -9.31
CA LYS A 15 -2.90 -1.59 -9.76
C LYS A 15 -1.69 -1.57 -10.69
N VAL A 16 -1.28 -0.40 -11.18
CA VAL A 16 -0.07 -0.28 -12.00
C VAL A 16 1.14 -0.35 -11.05
N PRO A 17 1.99 -1.37 -11.19
CA PRO A 17 3.14 -1.52 -10.31
C PRO A 17 4.18 -0.41 -10.56
N PRO A 18 5.06 -0.11 -9.59
CA PRO A 18 5.94 1.06 -9.63
C PRO A 18 6.81 1.15 -10.89
N GLU A 19 7.31 0.01 -11.38
CA GLU A 19 8.17 -0.10 -12.55
C GLU A 19 7.45 0.27 -13.85
N TRP A 20 6.16 -0.04 -13.95
CA TRP A 20 5.33 0.38 -15.08
C TRP A 20 4.78 1.79 -14.91
N HIS A 21 4.57 2.23 -13.66
CA HIS A 21 4.02 3.54 -13.34
C HIS A 21 4.91 4.66 -13.87
N GLY A 22 6.23 4.58 -13.67
CA GLY A 22 7.18 5.58 -14.18
C GLY A 22 7.18 5.66 -15.70
N TRP A 23 7.09 4.52 -16.40
CA TRP A 23 7.03 4.50 -17.87
C TRP A 23 5.70 5.05 -18.36
N LEU A 24 4.57 4.66 -17.76
CA LEU A 24 3.25 5.13 -18.14
C LEU A 24 3.13 6.66 -18.02
N HIS A 25 3.77 7.25 -16.99
CA HIS A 25 3.76 8.68 -16.70
C HIS A 25 4.93 9.47 -17.29
N TYR A 26 5.68 8.89 -18.24
CA TYR A 26 6.80 9.55 -18.92
C TYR A 26 7.93 10.03 -18.00
N THR A 27 8.03 9.47 -16.79
CA THR A 27 9.16 9.73 -15.88
C THR A 27 10.40 8.98 -16.32
N VAL A 28 10.24 7.81 -16.95
CA VAL A 28 11.32 7.04 -17.57
C VAL A 28 11.04 6.80 -19.07
N ALA A 29 12.11 6.80 -19.86
CA ALA A 29 12.04 6.63 -21.30
C ALA A 29 11.70 5.19 -21.69
N GLU A 30 12.41 4.23 -21.10
CA GLU A 30 12.36 2.81 -21.42
C GLU A 30 11.37 2.07 -20.51
N PRO A 31 10.64 1.06 -21.04
CA PRO A 31 9.78 0.21 -20.22
C PRO A 31 10.61 -0.79 -19.40
N PRO A 32 10.04 -1.33 -18.31
CA PRO A 32 10.73 -2.31 -17.47
C PRO A 32 11.06 -3.63 -18.20
N THR A 33 10.45 -3.90 -19.37
CA THR A 33 10.80 -5.03 -20.22
C THR A 33 12.13 -4.86 -20.95
N VAL A 34 12.61 -3.64 -21.13
CA VAL A 34 13.89 -3.31 -21.78
C VAL A 34 14.94 -3.01 -20.71
N ALA A 35 14.58 -2.21 -19.71
CA ALA A 35 15.44 -1.85 -18.59
C ALA A 35 14.76 -2.22 -17.27
N PRO A 36 14.87 -3.48 -16.80
CA PRO A 36 14.26 -3.91 -15.56
C PRO A 36 14.91 -3.20 -14.35
N PRO A 37 14.13 -2.76 -13.35
CA PRO A 37 14.68 -2.15 -12.16
C PRO A 37 15.39 -3.16 -11.27
N LEU A 38 16.36 -2.70 -10.48
CA LEU A 38 17.03 -3.50 -9.46
C LEU A 38 16.11 -3.65 -8.24
N VAL A 39 15.67 -4.88 -7.97
CA VAL A 39 14.86 -5.20 -6.78
C VAL A 39 15.77 -5.31 -5.55
N LYS A 40 15.41 -4.62 -4.47
CA LYS A 40 16.16 -4.65 -3.21
C LYS A 40 15.56 -5.65 -2.23
N PRO A 41 16.34 -6.24 -1.31
CA PRO A 41 15.86 -7.30 -0.40
C PRO A 41 14.73 -6.89 0.55
N TRP A 42 14.58 -5.59 0.80
CA TRP A 42 13.57 -5.03 1.70
C TRP A 42 12.32 -4.55 0.95
N GLU A 43 12.32 -4.59 -0.39
CA GLU A 43 11.17 -4.18 -1.18
C GLU A 43 10.03 -5.19 -1.01
N ARG A 44 8.82 -4.67 -0.87
CA ARG A 44 7.61 -5.48 -0.79
C ARG A 44 7.01 -5.65 -2.18
N GLU A 45 6.30 -6.75 -2.37
CA GLU A 45 5.47 -6.94 -3.56
C GLU A 45 4.41 -5.83 -3.66
N HIS A 46 4.11 -5.43 -4.90
CA HIS A 46 3.15 -4.37 -5.16
C HIS A 46 1.72 -4.84 -4.81
N GLU A 47 1.07 -4.09 -3.95
CA GLU A 47 -0.35 -4.23 -3.63
C GLU A 47 -1.11 -2.97 -4.08
N PRO A 48 -2.30 -3.12 -4.70
CA PRO A 48 -3.14 -1.99 -5.04
C PRO A 48 -3.74 -1.34 -3.78
N ASN A 49 -4.33 -0.16 -3.96
CA ASN A 49 -4.99 0.57 -2.90
C ASN A 49 -6.28 -0.15 -2.45
N TRP A 50 -6.30 -0.54 -1.18
CA TRP A 50 -7.42 -1.23 -0.55
C TRP A 50 -8.46 -0.29 0.09
N THR A 51 -8.31 1.03 -0.05
CA THR A 51 -9.23 2.01 0.54
C THR A 51 -10.69 1.72 0.17
N GLY A 52 -11.58 1.74 1.17
CA GLY A 52 -13.00 1.43 0.97
C GLY A 52 -13.35 -0.06 0.89
N THR A 53 -12.36 -0.96 0.99
CA THR A 53 -12.57 -2.42 1.02
C THR A 53 -12.42 -2.99 2.43
N ALA A 54 -12.76 -4.28 2.61
CA ALA A 54 -12.53 -4.98 3.87
C ALA A 54 -11.03 -5.01 4.27
N MET A 55 -10.14 -5.03 3.26
CA MET A 55 -8.68 -5.10 3.40
C MET A 55 -8.02 -3.75 3.63
N ALA A 56 -8.79 -2.65 3.76
CA ALA A 56 -8.23 -1.34 4.02
C ALA A 56 -7.36 -1.33 5.27
N TYR A 57 -6.22 -0.64 5.20
CA TYR A 57 -5.39 -0.37 6.36
C TYR A 57 -6.19 0.39 7.42
N ARG A 58 -6.08 -0.05 8.67
CA ARG A 58 -6.73 0.60 9.81
C ARG A 58 -5.66 0.93 10.85
N PRO A 59 -5.55 2.20 11.24
CA PRO A 59 -4.56 2.57 12.24
C PRO A 59 -4.91 1.93 13.59
N PRO A 60 -3.91 1.66 14.42
CA PRO A 60 -4.13 1.17 15.78
C PRO A 60 -5.08 2.07 16.57
N GLY A 61 -5.97 1.46 17.37
CA GLY A 61 -7.03 2.17 18.08
C GLY A 61 -8.23 2.62 17.23
N SER A 62 -8.22 2.41 15.91
CA SER A 62 -9.41 2.58 15.07
C SER A 62 -10.53 1.66 15.56
N LEU A 63 -11.75 2.20 15.65
CA LEU A 63 -12.96 1.42 16.01
C LEU A 63 -13.24 0.29 15.01
N LEU A 64 -12.83 0.47 13.76
CA LEU A 64 -13.00 -0.53 12.69
C LEU A 64 -11.83 -1.53 12.66
N GLY A 65 -10.73 -1.24 13.38
CA GLY A 65 -9.53 -2.06 13.44
C GLY A 65 -9.69 -3.24 14.42
N PRO A 66 -8.66 -4.08 14.58
CA PRO A 66 -8.71 -5.29 15.41
C PRO A 66 -8.82 -5.07 16.93
N GLY A 67 -9.39 -3.96 17.40
CA GLY A 67 -9.70 -3.71 18.83
C GLY A 67 -8.48 -3.44 19.72
N THR A 68 -7.27 -3.75 19.27
CA THR A 68 -6.04 -3.49 20.04
C THR A 68 -5.71 -2.00 19.99
N ARG A 69 -5.98 -1.30 21.09
CA ARG A 69 -5.44 0.04 21.33
C ARG A 69 -3.96 -0.09 21.68
N HIS A 70 -3.16 0.89 21.26
CA HIS A 70 -1.81 1.01 21.80
C HIS A 70 -1.87 1.16 23.31
N HIS A 71 -0.89 0.58 24.00
CA HIS A 71 -0.73 0.77 25.42
C HIS A 71 -0.61 2.27 25.71
N ALA A 72 -1.28 2.75 26.76
CA ALA A 72 -1.08 4.12 27.20
C ALA A 72 0.40 4.30 27.57
N THR A 73 1.01 5.40 27.12
CA THR A 73 2.39 5.79 27.47
C THR A 73 2.49 6.46 28.85
N GLY A 74 1.37 6.57 29.57
CA GLY A 74 1.37 7.12 30.93
C GLY A 74 1.79 6.06 31.94
N ASP A 75 2.55 6.47 32.95
CA ASP A 75 2.98 5.65 34.10
C ASP A 75 1.81 5.28 35.05
N TYR A 76 0.57 5.59 34.66
CA TYR A 76 -0.61 5.35 35.47
C TYR A 76 -1.11 3.91 35.31
N GLU A 77 -1.08 3.16 36.41
CA GLU A 77 -1.77 1.88 36.53
C GLU A 77 -3.08 2.05 37.29
N ALA A 78 -4.19 1.65 36.67
CA ALA A 78 -5.50 1.73 37.31
C ALA A 78 -5.62 0.69 38.44
N TRP A 79 -6.05 1.14 39.61
CA TRP A 79 -6.29 0.27 40.77
C TRP A 79 -7.36 -0.79 40.46
N ARG A 80 -7.11 -2.05 40.83
CA ARG A 80 -8.03 -3.18 40.68
C ARG A 80 -8.32 -3.79 42.06
N PRO A 81 -9.55 -3.74 42.58
CA PRO A 81 -9.91 -4.51 43.77
C PRO A 81 -9.94 -6.00 43.44
N GLU A 82 -9.38 -6.81 44.33
CA GLU A 82 -9.61 -8.27 44.38
C GLU A 82 -11.03 -8.58 44.89
#